data_AF-A0A381XPP0-F1
#
_entry.id   AF-A0A381XPP0-F1
#
_cell.length_a   1.000
_cell.length_b   1.000
_cell.length_c   1.000
_cell.angle_alpha   90.00
_cell.angle_beta   90.00
_cell.angle_gamma   90.00
#
_symmetry.space_group_name_H-M   'P 1'
#
loop_
_entity.id
_entity.type
_entity.pdbx_description
1 polymer ?
#
loop_
_entity_poly.entity_id
_entity_poly.type
_entity_poly.pdbx_seq_one_letter_code
_entity_poly.pdbx_strand_id
1 'polypeptide(L)'
;MKPVISLITLFLFVLCASASPEISFLNYRDGETLPYPLAVVKGQCKDDLKEISLELNGETLTFPVREHRFNCIVMLQEGANDLKYKLPVSEQTFRLTYKPPNNPRKLRIVYAYLKSTKGRYWDVSTRKTGAKEDLKKKIALSALMYQTSLAELMKNAGYGRMTFEIMPAEDGGLVHELEIDKTAREMASGGPSLRNSLFKAKYPYDDKIQAAYVSAYNRNAMDGENNALPGQTAANRNRIHFITIK
;
A
#
# COMPACT_ATOMS: atom_id res chain seq x y z
N MET A 1 74.02 0.59 -35.72
CA MET A 1 73.15 0.87 -34.56
C MET A 1 71.73 1.17 -35.06
N LYS A 2 70.79 0.27 -34.71
CA LYS A 2 69.33 0.31 -34.63
C LYS A 2 68.47 1.12 -35.64
N PRO A 3 67.51 0.47 -36.34
CA PRO A 3 66.33 1.15 -36.86
C PRO A 3 65.29 1.34 -35.75
N VAL A 4 64.64 2.51 -35.72
CA VAL A 4 63.53 2.83 -34.81
C VAL A 4 62.25 2.27 -35.40
N ILE A 5 61.70 1.23 -34.78
CA ILE A 5 60.40 0.65 -35.11
C ILE A 5 59.32 1.56 -34.53
N SER A 6 58.57 2.22 -35.39
CA SER A 6 57.41 3.04 -35.03
C SER A 6 56.24 2.11 -34.67
N LEU A 7 55.92 2.02 -33.38
CA LEU A 7 54.85 1.19 -32.83
C LEU A 7 53.51 1.92 -32.95
N ILE A 8 52.76 1.65 -34.03
CA ILE A 8 51.37 2.12 -34.17
C ILE A 8 50.51 1.31 -33.20
N THR A 9 50.05 1.95 -32.12
CA THR A 9 49.13 1.35 -31.14
C THR A 9 47.72 1.44 -31.68
N LEU A 10 47.17 0.30 -32.12
CA LEU A 10 45.79 0.17 -32.57
C LEU A 10 44.86 0.12 -31.34
N PHE A 11 44.20 1.23 -31.02
CA PHE A 11 43.13 1.27 -30.02
C PHE A 11 41.87 0.58 -30.60
N LEU A 12 41.69 -0.71 -30.29
CA LEU A 12 40.39 -1.36 -30.51
C LEU A 12 39.39 -0.81 -29.48
N PHE A 13 38.52 0.09 -29.94
CA PHE A 13 37.28 0.41 -29.25
C PHE A 13 36.33 -0.78 -29.40
N VAL A 14 36.29 -1.67 -28.40
CA VAL A 14 35.22 -2.66 -28.28
C VAL A 14 33.95 -1.90 -27.92
N LEU A 15 33.11 -1.62 -28.92
CA LEU A 15 31.72 -1.26 -28.71
C LEU A 15 31.01 -2.49 -28.11
N CYS A 16 31.00 -2.57 -26.78
CA CYS A 16 30.05 -3.42 -26.08
C CYS A 16 28.64 -2.89 -26.39
N ALA A 17 27.97 -3.49 -27.36
CA ALA A 17 26.54 -3.39 -27.51
C ALA A 17 25.91 -4.01 -26.25
N SER A 18 25.68 -3.21 -25.21
CA SER A 18 24.87 -3.62 -24.08
C SER A 18 23.47 -3.88 -24.61
N ALA A 19 23.12 -5.16 -24.77
CA ALA A 19 21.74 -5.55 -25.00
C ALA A 19 20.89 -4.92 -23.90
N SER A 20 19.97 -4.04 -24.28
CA SER A 20 19.04 -3.43 -23.32
C SER A 20 18.29 -4.57 -22.62
N PRO A 21 18.24 -4.57 -21.27
CA PRO A 21 17.63 -5.66 -20.53
C PRO A 21 16.18 -5.85 -20.99
N GLU A 22 15.78 -7.10 -21.17
CA GLU A 22 14.44 -7.45 -21.65
C GLU A 22 13.35 -6.98 -20.68
N ILE A 23 13.68 -6.95 -19.39
CA ILE A 23 12.87 -6.38 -18.31
C ILE A 23 13.79 -5.55 -17.43
N SER A 24 13.37 -4.34 -17.06
CA SER A 24 14.07 -3.53 -16.07
C SER A 24 13.10 -2.93 -15.05
N PHE A 25 13.48 -3.00 -13.78
CA PHE A 25 12.75 -2.40 -12.68
C PHE A 25 13.16 -0.93 -12.51
N LEU A 26 12.16 -0.05 -12.40
CA LEU A 26 12.34 1.39 -12.52
C LEU A 26 12.43 2.11 -11.17
N ASN A 27 11.69 1.65 -10.17
CA ASN A 27 11.58 2.36 -8.89
C ASN A 27 12.37 1.72 -7.75
N TYR A 28 12.83 0.48 -7.90
CA TYR A 28 13.63 -0.22 -6.90
C TYR A 28 14.96 -0.70 -7.46
N ARG A 29 15.95 -0.85 -6.59
CA ARG A 29 17.22 -1.52 -6.90
C ARG A 29 17.20 -2.96 -6.38
N ASP A 30 17.95 -3.82 -7.03
CA ASP A 30 18.13 -5.19 -6.54
C ASP A 30 18.81 -5.19 -5.17
N GLY A 31 18.29 -6.01 -4.25
CA GLY A 31 18.68 -6.05 -2.84
C GLY A 31 18.20 -4.87 -2.00
N GLU A 32 17.39 -3.95 -2.54
CA GLU A 32 16.95 -2.77 -1.80
C GLU A 32 16.09 -3.12 -0.58
N THR A 33 16.28 -2.39 0.51
CA THR A 33 15.51 -2.57 1.76
C THR A 33 14.36 -1.57 1.83
N LEU A 34 13.14 -2.06 2.08
CA LEU A 34 11.92 -1.29 2.21
C LEU A 34 11.40 -1.32 3.66
N PRO A 35 10.92 -0.19 4.21
CA PRO A 35 10.32 -0.11 5.54
C PRO A 35 8.79 -0.32 5.55
N TYR A 36 8.25 -0.96 4.51
CA TYR A 36 6.81 -1.25 4.41
C TYR A 36 6.61 -2.56 3.62
N PRO A 37 5.57 -3.34 3.93
CA PRO A 37 5.41 -4.68 3.39
C PRO A 37 4.81 -4.72 1.98
N LEU A 38 4.07 -3.69 1.54
CA LEU A 38 3.47 -3.69 0.19
C LEU A 38 4.37 -2.95 -0.80
N ALA A 39 4.98 -3.66 -1.75
CA ALA A 39 5.77 -3.03 -2.81
C ALA A 39 4.95 -2.93 -4.10
N VAL A 40 4.87 -1.72 -4.67
CA VAL A 40 4.42 -1.50 -6.05
C VAL A 40 5.66 -1.43 -6.94
N VAL A 41 6.03 -2.55 -7.54
CA VAL A 41 7.20 -2.70 -8.40
C VAL A 41 6.84 -2.22 -9.81
N LYS A 42 7.46 -1.13 -10.24
CA LYS A 42 7.29 -0.57 -11.57
C LYS A 42 8.40 -1.07 -12.46
N GLY A 43 8.06 -1.48 -13.67
CA GLY A 43 9.05 -1.89 -14.64
C GLY A 43 8.66 -1.54 -16.06
N GLN A 44 9.63 -1.76 -16.95
CA GLN A 44 9.47 -1.70 -18.39
C GLN A 44 10.02 -2.98 -19.01
N CYS A 45 9.49 -3.36 -20.17
CA CYS A 45 9.89 -4.53 -20.92
C CYS A 45 9.97 -4.22 -22.42
N LYS A 46 10.47 -5.15 -23.23
CA LYS A 46 10.48 -5.02 -24.71
C LYS A 46 9.10 -5.14 -25.35
N ASP A 47 9.04 -4.89 -26.66
CA ASP A 47 7.83 -4.48 -27.37
C ASP A 47 6.73 -5.53 -27.55
N ASP A 48 6.93 -6.76 -27.07
CA ASP A 48 6.10 -7.93 -27.34
C ASP A 48 5.46 -8.60 -26.10
N LEU A 49 5.86 -8.25 -24.87
CA LEU A 49 5.25 -8.82 -23.68
C LEU A 49 3.85 -8.24 -23.42
N LYS A 50 2.86 -9.13 -23.26
CA LYS A 50 1.48 -8.77 -22.86
C LYS A 50 1.27 -8.83 -21.35
N GLU A 51 2.06 -9.64 -20.68
CA GLU A 51 2.00 -9.87 -19.24
C GLU A 51 3.39 -10.19 -18.70
N ILE A 52 3.57 -9.96 -17.41
CA ILE A 52 4.74 -10.39 -16.64
C ILE A 52 4.25 -11.29 -15.51
N SER A 53 4.95 -12.40 -15.30
CA SER A 53 4.69 -13.33 -14.21
C SER A 53 5.85 -13.32 -13.23
N LEU A 54 5.54 -13.07 -11.96
CA LEU A 54 6.49 -13.09 -10.85
C LEU A 54 6.16 -14.25 -9.92
N GLU A 55 7.14 -15.08 -9.60
CA GLU A 55 7.05 -16.03 -8.49
C GLU A 55 7.57 -15.36 -7.21
N LEU A 56 6.74 -15.37 -6.17
CA LEU A 56 7.08 -14.86 -4.85
C LEU A 56 6.46 -15.79 -3.81
N ASN A 57 7.27 -16.28 -2.87
CA ASN A 57 6.83 -17.16 -1.78
C ASN A 57 6.04 -18.40 -2.25
N GLY A 58 6.40 -18.95 -3.42
CA GLY A 58 5.75 -20.10 -4.03
C GLY A 58 4.43 -19.77 -4.77
N GLU A 59 4.00 -18.51 -4.78
CA GLU A 59 2.85 -18.05 -5.54
C GLU A 59 3.29 -17.38 -6.84
N THR A 60 2.62 -17.69 -7.94
CA THR A 60 2.81 -16.98 -9.22
C THR A 60 1.78 -15.85 -9.34
N LEU A 61 2.27 -14.63 -9.49
CA LEU A 61 1.48 -13.41 -9.67
C LEU A 61 1.67 -12.89 -11.09
N THR A 62 0.58 -12.78 -11.84
CA THR A 62 0.61 -12.31 -13.23
C THR A 62 0.02 -10.91 -13.34
N PHE A 63 0.71 -10.01 -14.02
CA PHE A 63 0.32 -8.62 -14.18
C PHE A 63 0.32 -8.21 -15.66
N PRO A 64 -0.64 -7.38 -16.08
CA PRO A 64 -0.70 -6.91 -17.46
C PRO A 64 0.44 -5.93 -17.76
N VAL A 65 0.97 -6.04 -18.97
CA VAL A 65 1.86 -5.05 -19.57
C VAL A 65 1.03 -4.13 -20.47
N ARG A 66 1.24 -2.82 -20.35
CA ARG A 66 0.62 -1.78 -21.18
C ARG A 66 1.68 -0.78 -21.60
N GLU A 67 1.78 -0.50 -22.89
CA GLU A 67 2.78 0.45 -23.45
C GLU A 67 4.20 0.14 -22.93
N HIS A 68 4.56 -1.13 -22.97
CA HIS A 68 5.90 -1.61 -22.56
C HIS A 68 6.22 -1.37 -21.07
N ARG A 69 5.19 -1.13 -20.25
CA ARG A 69 5.29 -0.87 -18.82
C ARG A 69 4.37 -1.79 -18.03
N PHE A 70 4.77 -2.08 -16.80
CA PHE A 70 3.99 -2.87 -15.87
C PHE A 70 4.13 -2.33 -14.45
N ASN A 71 3.11 -2.63 -13.64
CA ASN A 71 3.11 -2.42 -12.20
C ASN A 71 2.71 -3.72 -11.52
N CYS A 72 3.62 -4.28 -10.73
CA CYS A 72 3.35 -5.47 -9.92
C CYS A 72 3.11 -5.04 -8.47
N ILE A 73 2.02 -5.51 -7.88
CA ILE A 73 1.70 -5.29 -6.47
C ILE A 73 2.05 -6.57 -5.73
N VAL A 74 3.08 -6.51 -4.88
CA VAL A 74 3.58 -7.69 -4.15
C VAL A 74 3.57 -7.44 -2.65
N MET A 75 3.17 -8.47 -1.90
CA MET A 75 3.24 -8.47 -0.44
C MET A 75 4.54 -9.13 0.01
N LEU A 76 5.37 -8.37 0.71
CA LEU A 76 6.65 -8.82 1.21
C LEU A 76 6.51 -9.42 2.61
N GLN A 77 7.21 -10.53 2.85
CA GLN A 77 7.45 -11.07 4.17
C GLN A 77 8.69 -10.42 4.79
N GLU A 78 8.77 -10.37 6.11
CA GLU A 78 9.95 -9.81 6.78
C GLU A 78 11.22 -10.58 6.37
N GLY A 79 12.27 -9.86 6.00
CA GLY A 79 13.50 -10.41 5.44
C GLY A 79 13.55 -10.33 3.91
N ALA A 80 14.30 -11.23 3.30
CA ALA A 80 14.54 -11.26 1.86
C ALA A 80 13.36 -11.87 1.09
N ASN A 81 12.94 -11.19 0.03
CA ASN A 81 11.86 -11.61 -0.87
C ASN A 81 12.44 -11.69 -2.28
N ASP A 82 12.51 -12.89 -2.83
CA ASP A 82 13.02 -13.15 -4.17
C ASP A 82 11.86 -13.15 -5.16
N LEU A 83 11.78 -12.10 -5.96
CA LEU A 83 10.82 -11.99 -7.05
C LEU A 83 11.46 -12.64 -8.28
N LYS A 84 11.15 -13.91 -8.53
CA LYS A 84 11.67 -14.62 -9.70
C LYS A 84 10.78 -14.33 -10.91
N TYR A 85 11.38 -14.13 -12.06
CA TYR A 85 10.66 -13.90 -13.31
C TYR A 85 11.37 -14.59 -14.46
N LYS A 86 10.58 -15.06 -15.42
CA LYS A 86 11.09 -15.80 -16.58
C LYS A 86 11.23 -14.88 -17.78
N LEU A 87 12.41 -14.90 -18.37
CA LEU A 87 12.68 -14.44 -19.72
C LEU A 87 12.73 -15.66 -20.65
N PRO A 88 12.58 -15.52 -21.98
CA PRO A 88 12.59 -16.62 -22.94
C PRO A 88 13.80 -17.56 -22.83
N VAL A 89 14.94 -17.03 -22.38
CA VAL A 89 16.23 -17.75 -22.32
C VAL A 89 16.80 -17.92 -20.90
N SER A 90 16.19 -17.31 -19.88
CA SER A 90 16.72 -17.40 -18.51
C SER A 90 15.67 -17.10 -17.45
N GLU A 91 15.80 -17.72 -16.29
CA GLU A 91 15.14 -17.27 -15.08
C GLU A 91 16.02 -16.22 -14.39
N GLN A 92 15.41 -15.11 -14.01
CA GLN A 92 16.06 -14.00 -13.34
C GLN A 92 15.41 -13.79 -11.96
N THR A 93 16.19 -13.27 -11.02
CA THR A 93 15.71 -12.95 -9.68
C THR A 93 15.93 -11.48 -9.39
N PHE A 94 14.92 -10.83 -8.83
CA PHE A 94 15.01 -9.48 -8.29
C PHE A 94 14.65 -9.52 -6.81
N ARG A 95 15.58 -9.16 -5.94
CA ARG A 95 15.43 -9.27 -4.50
C ARG A 95 15.00 -7.95 -3.89
N LEU A 96 13.97 -7.99 -3.05
CA LEU A 96 13.61 -6.90 -2.15
C LEU A 96 13.70 -7.38 -0.70
N THR A 97 14.22 -6.56 0.20
CA THR A 97 14.24 -6.89 1.63
C THR A 97 13.20 -6.05 2.35
N TYR A 98 12.24 -6.66 3.03
CA TYR A 98 11.35 -5.93 3.92
C TYR A 98 11.89 -5.95 5.35
N LYS A 99 12.12 -4.77 5.91
CA LYS A 99 12.48 -4.61 7.32
C LYS A 99 11.53 -3.61 7.97
N PRO A 100 10.61 -4.04 8.85
CA PRO A 100 9.73 -3.14 9.58
C PRO A 100 10.54 -2.02 10.26
N PRO A 101 10.10 -0.76 10.18
CA PRO A 101 10.77 0.34 10.85
C PRO A 101 10.61 0.14 12.36
N ASN A 102 11.66 0.47 13.13
CA ASN A 102 11.56 0.51 14.59
C ASN A 102 10.98 1.86 15.03
N ASN A 103 9.73 2.14 14.65
CA ASN A 103 9.04 3.37 15.03
C ASN A 103 8.18 3.08 16.27
N PRO A 104 8.41 3.77 17.41
CA PRO A 104 7.51 3.62 18.56
C PRO A 104 6.08 4.03 18.20
N ARG A 105 5.93 4.96 17.24
CA ARG A 105 4.61 5.47 16.84
C ARG A 105 4.03 4.71 15.66
N LYS A 106 2.87 4.10 15.87
CA LYS A 106 2.17 3.30 14.86
C LYS A 106 0.77 3.82 14.58
N LEU A 107 0.30 3.64 13.35
CA LEU A 107 -1.00 4.03 12.86
C LEU A 107 -1.98 2.86 13.01
N ARG A 108 -3.01 3.03 13.82
CA ARG A 108 -4.11 2.09 13.97
C ARG A 108 -5.21 2.39 12.99
N ILE A 109 -5.60 1.39 12.21
CA ILE A 109 -6.72 1.45 11.28
C ILE A 109 -7.95 0.91 12.01
N VAL A 110 -8.95 1.75 12.25
CA VAL A 110 -10.16 1.35 12.98
C VAL A 110 -11.37 1.41 12.06
N TYR A 111 -12.10 0.30 11.99
CA TYR A 111 -13.44 0.21 11.45
C TYR A 111 -14.46 0.34 12.59
N ALA A 112 -15.17 1.46 12.61
CA ALA A 112 -16.22 1.70 13.60
C ALA A 112 -17.61 1.34 13.05
N TYR A 113 -18.40 0.64 13.85
CA TYR A 113 -19.78 0.28 13.53
C TYR A 113 -20.69 0.42 14.76
N LEU A 114 -21.98 0.70 14.52
CA LEU A 114 -22.97 0.75 15.60
C LEU A 114 -23.34 -0.67 16.03
N LYS A 115 -23.54 -0.89 17.33
CA LYS A 115 -24.01 -2.18 17.87
C LYS A 115 -25.30 -2.66 17.19
N SER A 116 -26.21 -1.74 16.86
CA SER A 116 -27.45 -2.03 16.10
C SER A 116 -27.20 -2.49 14.66
N THR A 117 -26.00 -2.29 14.13
CA THR A 117 -25.55 -2.71 12.79
C THR A 117 -24.55 -3.86 12.81
N LYS A 118 -24.34 -4.50 13.98
CA LYS A 118 -23.45 -5.66 14.10
C LYS A 118 -23.79 -6.72 13.05
N GLY A 119 -22.75 -7.25 12.39
CA GLY A 119 -22.89 -8.20 11.29
C GLY A 119 -23.19 -7.57 9.92
N ARG A 120 -23.50 -6.26 9.84
CA ARG A 120 -23.76 -5.54 8.59
C ARG A 120 -22.59 -4.62 8.26
N TYR A 121 -21.62 -5.18 7.54
CA TYR A 121 -20.40 -4.47 7.15
C TYR A 121 -20.62 -3.75 5.82
N TRP A 122 -20.74 -2.43 5.87
CA TRP A 122 -20.95 -1.60 4.67
C TRP A 122 -19.67 -1.52 3.83
N ASP A 123 -19.77 -1.95 2.58
CA ASP A 123 -18.75 -1.78 1.57
C ASP A 123 -19.05 -0.55 0.72
N VAL A 124 -18.17 0.45 0.81
CA VAL A 124 -18.30 1.73 0.10
C VAL A 124 -18.15 1.55 -1.40
N SER A 125 -17.35 0.59 -1.87
CA SER A 125 -17.10 0.40 -3.32
C SER A 125 -18.32 -0.18 -4.02
N THR A 126 -18.99 -1.14 -3.38
CA THR A 126 -20.16 -1.82 -3.96
C THR A 126 -21.49 -1.19 -3.53
N ARG A 127 -21.47 -0.28 -2.55
CA ARG A 127 -22.67 0.31 -1.92
C ARG A 127 -23.64 -0.76 -1.40
N LYS A 128 -23.10 -1.85 -0.85
CA LYS A 128 -23.86 -2.98 -0.30
C LYS A 128 -23.21 -3.47 0.99
N THR A 129 -23.96 -4.22 1.79
CA THR A 129 -23.36 -5.00 2.88
C THR A 129 -22.58 -6.18 2.31
N GLY A 130 -21.33 -6.33 2.73
CA GLY A 130 -20.45 -7.43 2.38
C GLY A 130 -20.08 -8.29 3.58
N ALA A 131 -19.32 -9.35 3.32
CA ALA A 131 -18.71 -10.14 4.38
C ALA A 131 -17.66 -9.30 5.14
N LYS A 132 -17.60 -9.51 6.45
CA LYS A 132 -16.64 -8.84 7.34
C LYS A 132 -15.20 -8.93 6.83
N GLU A 133 -14.76 -10.15 6.54
CA GLU A 133 -13.37 -10.42 6.19
C GLU A 133 -12.97 -9.79 4.85
N ASP A 134 -13.88 -9.81 3.86
CA ASP A 134 -13.63 -9.16 2.57
C ASP A 134 -13.47 -7.65 2.72
N LEU A 135 -14.30 -7.03 3.56
CA LEU A 135 -14.18 -5.61 3.84
C LEU A 135 -12.88 -5.29 4.57
N LYS A 136 -12.50 -6.09 5.58
CA LYS A 136 -11.22 -5.92 6.28
C LYS A 136 -10.04 -6.04 5.32
N LYS A 137 -10.05 -7.00 4.39
CA LYS A 137 -9.03 -7.13 3.33
C LYS A 137 -8.95 -5.90 2.44
N LYS A 138 -10.08 -5.34 2.00
CA LYS A 138 -10.12 -4.11 1.18
C LYS A 138 -9.56 -2.90 1.92
N ILE A 139 -9.94 -2.73 3.19
CA ILE A 139 -9.45 -1.64 4.05
C ILE A 139 -7.95 -1.79 4.30
N ALA A 140 -7.50 -3.01 4.62
CA ALA A 140 -6.09 -3.32 4.83
C ALA A 140 -5.25 -3.01 3.58
N LEU A 141 -5.68 -3.48 2.40
CA LEU A 141 -5.02 -3.19 1.13
C LEU A 141 -4.94 -1.68 0.88
N SER A 142 -6.03 -0.95 1.12
CA SER A 142 -6.05 0.51 0.96
C SER A 142 -5.04 1.20 1.88
N ALA A 143 -4.99 0.82 3.16
CA ALA A 143 -4.04 1.37 4.12
C ALA A 143 -2.58 1.10 3.73
N LEU A 144 -2.30 -0.10 3.23
CA LEU A 144 -0.98 -0.47 2.71
C LEU A 144 -0.61 0.33 1.46
N MET A 145 -1.54 0.52 0.51
CA MET A 145 -1.31 1.38 -0.65
C MET A 145 -1.02 2.82 -0.26
N TYR A 146 -1.69 3.36 0.77
CA TYR A 146 -1.38 4.69 1.32
C TYR A 146 0.02 4.73 1.93
N GLN A 147 0.39 3.71 2.70
CA GLN A 147 1.72 3.59 3.31
C GLN A 147 2.83 3.60 2.23
N THR A 148 2.67 2.78 1.17
CA THR A 148 3.58 2.71 0.03
C THR A 148 3.65 4.04 -0.73
N SER A 149 2.49 4.64 -1.02
CA SER A 149 2.44 5.90 -1.76
C SER A 149 3.14 7.03 -1.02
N LEU A 150 2.94 7.12 0.30
CA LEU A 150 3.64 8.10 1.13
C LEU A 150 5.16 7.85 1.11
N ALA A 151 5.60 6.60 1.23
CA ALA A 151 7.03 6.28 1.19
C ALA A 151 7.70 6.69 -0.12
N GLU A 152 7.04 6.45 -1.26
CA GLU A 152 7.55 6.86 -2.57
C GLU A 152 7.54 8.38 -2.74
N LEU A 153 6.51 9.08 -2.23
CA LEU A 153 6.48 10.55 -2.23
C LEU A 153 7.61 11.14 -1.39
N MET A 154 7.86 10.60 -0.20
CA MET A 154 8.96 11.03 0.68
C MET A 154 10.33 10.79 0.03
N LYS A 155 10.49 9.66 -0.69
CA LYS A 155 11.71 9.39 -1.47
C LYS A 155 11.90 10.44 -2.56
N ASN A 156 10.86 10.73 -3.34
CA ASN A 156 10.92 11.70 -4.43
C ASN A 156 11.21 13.12 -3.93
N ALA A 157 10.80 13.44 -2.69
CA ALA A 157 11.11 14.70 -2.03
C ALA A 157 12.51 14.75 -1.38
N GLY A 158 13.31 13.67 -1.47
CA GLY A 158 14.68 13.63 -0.95
C GLY A 158 14.82 13.18 0.51
N TYR A 159 13.73 12.78 1.18
CA TYR A 159 13.74 12.30 2.57
C TYR A 159 13.99 10.78 2.69
N GLY A 160 14.18 10.09 1.57
CA GLY A 160 14.18 8.62 1.53
C GLY A 160 12.79 8.04 1.73
N ARG A 161 12.69 6.71 1.80
CA ARG A 161 11.40 5.98 1.89
C ARG A 161 10.80 6.00 3.29
N MET A 162 10.56 7.19 3.85
CA MET A 162 9.94 7.34 5.16
C MET A 162 8.42 7.18 5.07
N THR A 163 7.84 6.40 5.97
CA THR A 163 6.39 6.24 6.07
C THR A 163 5.99 5.87 7.51
N PHE A 164 4.69 5.86 7.79
CA PHE A 164 4.18 5.39 9.06
C PHE A 164 4.20 3.85 9.13
N GLU A 165 4.30 3.29 10.32
CA GLU A 165 4.07 1.86 10.54
C GLU A 165 2.59 1.62 10.86
N ILE A 166 1.98 0.54 10.38
CA ILE A 166 0.60 0.19 10.72
C ILE A 166 0.61 -0.73 11.95
N MET A 167 -0.23 -0.43 12.94
CA MET A 167 -0.37 -1.24 14.14
C MET A 167 -1.23 -2.49 13.84
N PRO A 168 -0.71 -3.71 14.07
CA PRO A 168 -1.49 -4.93 13.95
C PRO A 168 -2.70 -4.94 14.88
N ALA A 169 -3.78 -5.57 14.45
CA ALA A 169 -4.96 -5.88 15.25
C ALA A 169 -4.71 -7.13 16.12
N GLU A 170 -5.58 -7.35 17.11
CA GLU A 170 -5.47 -8.48 18.05
C GLU A 170 -5.50 -9.85 17.34
N ASP A 171 -6.16 -9.93 16.18
CA ASP A 171 -6.25 -11.13 15.34
C ASP A 171 -5.08 -11.29 14.36
N GLY A 172 -4.05 -10.45 14.46
CA GLY A 172 -2.92 -10.40 13.52
C GLY A 172 -3.22 -9.72 12.19
N GLY A 173 -4.46 -9.28 11.95
CA GLY A 173 -4.83 -8.45 10.81
C GLY A 173 -4.36 -6.99 10.96
N LEU A 174 -4.77 -6.13 10.03
CA LEU A 174 -4.43 -4.69 10.07
C LEU A 174 -5.59 -3.79 10.53
N VAL A 175 -6.82 -4.33 10.59
CA VAL A 175 -8.04 -3.54 10.81
C VAL A 175 -8.64 -3.87 12.17
N HIS A 176 -8.58 -2.89 13.06
CA HIS A 176 -9.19 -2.91 14.38
C HIS A 176 -10.68 -2.62 14.27
N GLU A 177 -11.46 -3.17 15.19
CA GLU A 177 -12.91 -2.98 15.23
C GLU A 177 -13.34 -2.21 16.47
N LEU A 178 -14.21 -1.23 16.27
CA LEU A 178 -14.84 -0.48 17.35
C LEU A 178 -16.36 -0.64 17.26
N GLU A 179 -16.92 -1.48 18.13
CA GLU A 179 -18.36 -1.53 18.36
C GLU A 179 -18.77 -0.30 19.18
N ILE A 180 -19.73 0.46 18.66
CA ILE A 180 -20.25 1.67 19.30
C ILE A 180 -21.66 1.36 19.84
N ASP A 181 -21.80 1.37 21.16
CA ASP A 181 -23.10 1.22 21.84
C ASP A 181 -23.84 2.57 21.91
N LYS A 182 -24.14 3.11 20.72
CA LYS A 182 -24.94 4.32 20.50
C LYS A 182 -25.85 4.16 19.30
N THR A 183 -26.97 4.85 19.33
CA THR A 183 -27.84 4.98 18.16
C THR A 183 -27.26 5.95 17.13
N ALA A 184 -27.70 5.77 15.89
CA ALA A 184 -27.49 6.72 14.79
C ALA A 184 -27.75 8.18 15.19
N ARG A 185 -28.87 8.42 15.89
CA ARG A 185 -29.30 9.75 16.33
C ARG A 185 -28.36 10.32 17.39
N GLU A 186 -27.96 9.51 18.38
CA GLU A 186 -26.98 9.94 19.39
C GLU A 186 -25.63 10.31 18.76
N MET A 187 -25.16 9.52 17.79
CA MET A 187 -23.91 9.81 17.08
C MET A 187 -24.01 11.10 16.24
N ALA A 188 -25.16 11.36 15.63
CA ALA A 188 -25.41 12.60 14.89
C ALA A 188 -25.39 13.82 15.84
N SER A 189 -26.13 13.74 16.96
CA SER A 189 -26.25 14.84 17.92
C SER A 189 -24.98 15.10 18.71
N GLY A 190 -24.23 14.05 19.09
CA GLY A 190 -22.98 14.18 19.85
C GLY A 190 -21.78 14.65 19.01
N GLY A 191 -21.88 14.54 17.68
CA GLY A 191 -20.90 15.08 16.75
C GLY A 191 -19.47 14.56 16.97
N PRO A 192 -18.44 15.37 16.62
CA PRO A 192 -17.03 14.99 16.77
C PRO A 192 -16.60 14.73 18.22
N SER A 193 -17.20 15.41 19.21
CA SER A 193 -16.81 15.31 20.62
C SER A 193 -17.11 13.92 21.20
N LEU A 194 -18.37 13.47 21.07
CA LEU A 194 -18.78 12.14 21.52
C LEU A 194 -17.99 11.04 20.81
N ARG A 195 -17.75 11.20 19.50
CA ARG A 195 -16.92 10.27 18.76
C ARG A 195 -15.51 10.21 19.35
N ASN A 196 -14.84 11.35 19.52
CA ASN A 196 -13.47 11.38 20.03
C ASN A 196 -13.38 10.76 21.44
N SER A 197 -14.38 10.97 22.31
CA SER A 197 -14.41 10.33 23.63
C SER A 197 -14.56 8.81 23.55
N LEU A 198 -15.42 8.30 22.65
CA LEU A 198 -15.57 6.85 22.42
C LEU A 198 -14.27 6.20 21.93
N PHE A 199 -13.60 6.86 20.98
CA PHE A 199 -12.29 6.41 20.49
C PHE A 199 -11.22 6.45 21.58
N LYS A 200 -11.12 7.55 22.35
CA LYS A 200 -10.15 7.70 23.44
C LYS A 200 -10.38 6.68 24.55
N ALA A 201 -11.63 6.34 24.85
CA ALA A 201 -11.99 5.34 25.86
C ALA A 201 -11.52 3.94 25.47
N LYS A 202 -11.68 3.53 24.20
CA LYS A 202 -11.20 2.22 23.72
C LYS A 202 -9.69 2.22 23.43
N TYR A 203 -9.18 3.33 22.93
CA TYR A 203 -7.82 3.49 22.44
C TYR A 203 -7.22 4.75 23.07
N PRO A 204 -6.65 4.65 24.28
CA PRO A 204 -5.98 5.79 24.90
C PRO A 204 -4.83 6.26 24.00
N TYR A 205 -4.86 7.52 23.61
CA TYR A 205 -3.75 8.19 22.90
C TYR A 205 -3.46 9.52 23.59
N ASP A 206 -2.20 9.97 23.49
CA ASP A 206 -1.77 11.27 24.01
C ASP A 206 -2.42 12.37 23.16
N ASP A 207 -3.05 13.36 23.80
CA ASP A 207 -3.74 14.48 23.14
C ASP A 207 -2.78 15.35 22.30
N LYS A 208 -1.46 15.23 22.51
CA LYS A 208 -0.41 15.83 21.68
C LYS A 208 -0.17 15.08 20.36
N ILE A 209 -0.74 13.89 20.20
CA ILE A 209 -0.66 13.12 18.95
C ILE A 209 -1.75 13.63 18.02
N GLN A 210 -1.33 14.35 16.98
CA GLN A 210 -2.20 14.82 15.92
C GLN A 210 -2.95 13.62 15.31
N ALA A 211 -4.27 13.61 15.45
CA ALA A 211 -5.11 12.68 14.73
C ALA A 211 -5.05 13.02 13.23
N ALA A 212 -4.26 12.28 12.47
CA ALA A 212 -4.28 12.35 11.02
C ALA A 212 -5.53 11.59 10.53
N TYR A 213 -6.62 12.32 10.28
CA TYR A 213 -7.85 11.73 9.76
C TYR A 213 -7.79 11.64 8.23
N VAL A 214 -7.63 10.43 7.69
CA VAL A 214 -8.02 10.17 6.29
C VAL A 214 -9.44 9.60 6.31
N SER A 215 -10.41 10.49 6.19
CA SER A 215 -11.78 10.10 5.87
C SER A 215 -11.85 9.95 4.35
N ALA A 216 -12.24 8.76 3.86
CA ALA A 216 -12.63 8.61 2.45
C ALA A 216 -13.95 9.37 2.25
N TYR A 217 -13.83 10.67 1.97
CA TYR A 217 -14.93 11.57 1.68
C TYR A 217 -15.46 11.28 0.27
N ASN A 218 -16.66 10.73 0.17
CA ASN A 218 -17.40 10.77 -1.08
C ASN A 218 -18.24 12.06 -1.11
N ARG A 219 -17.78 13.08 -1.82
CA ARG A 219 -18.42 14.40 -1.93
C ARG A 219 -19.84 14.28 -2.52
N ASN A 220 -20.06 13.35 -3.45
CA ASN A 220 -21.36 13.04 -4.07
C ASN A 220 -22.37 12.35 -3.13
N ALA A 221 -22.01 12.14 -1.87
CA ALA A 221 -22.88 11.58 -0.86
C ALA A 221 -23.30 12.63 0.19
N MET A 222 -22.88 13.89 0.03
CA MET A 222 -23.28 15.05 0.84
C MET A 222 -24.10 16.06 0.01
N ASP A 223 -23.78 16.20 -1.27
CA ASP A 223 -24.56 17.04 -2.19
C ASP A 223 -25.63 16.17 -2.84
N GLY A 224 -26.75 16.05 -2.15
CA GLY A 224 -27.85 15.23 -2.62
C GLY A 224 -28.34 15.68 -3.99
N GLU A 225 -28.21 14.82 -4.98
CA GLU A 225 -29.20 14.69 -6.04
C GLU A 225 -29.53 13.20 -6.21
N ASN A 226 -30.67 12.81 -5.63
CA ASN A 226 -31.53 11.69 -6.02
C ASN A 226 -31.13 10.22 -5.79
N ASN A 227 -30.14 9.86 -4.96
CA ASN A 227 -29.85 8.44 -4.69
C ASN A 227 -29.49 8.08 -3.23
N ALA A 228 -30.04 8.79 -2.24
CA ALA A 228 -29.96 8.34 -0.85
C ALA A 228 -31.00 7.23 -0.61
N LEU A 229 -30.55 6.00 -0.36
CA LEU A 229 -31.45 4.93 0.11
C LEU A 229 -32.11 5.38 1.44
N PRO A 230 -33.43 5.14 1.62
CA PRO A 230 -34.14 5.52 2.83
C PRO A 230 -33.43 4.98 4.09
N GLY A 231 -33.05 5.87 5.02
CA GLY A 231 -32.46 5.50 6.32
C GLY A 231 -30.95 5.65 6.47
N GLN A 232 -30.19 6.01 5.43
CA GLN A 232 -28.77 6.37 5.58
C GLN A 232 -28.56 7.88 5.70
N THR A 233 -28.21 8.34 6.90
CA THR A 233 -27.73 9.72 7.13
C THR A 233 -26.20 9.73 7.22
N ALA A 234 -25.57 10.92 7.14
CA ALA A 234 -24.12 11.10 7.33
C ALA A 234 -23.58 10.55 8.66
N ALA A 235 -24.47 10.29 9.63
CA ALA A 235 -24.17 9.70 10.93
C ALA A 235 -24.08 8.16 10.93
N ASN A 236 -24.62 7.49 9.89
CA ASN A 236 -24.77 6.03 9.85
C ASN A 236 -23.77 5.36 8.89
N ARG A 237 -22.82 6.12 8.35
CA ARG A 237 -21.82 5.62 7.40
C ARG A 237 -20.60 5.13 8.16
N ASN A 238 -20.16 3.91 7.85
CA ASN A 238 -18.95 3.32 8.43
C ASN A 238 -17.73 4.13 8.01
N ARG A 239 -16.90 4.50 8.98
CA ARG A 239 -15.74 5.39 8.80
C ARG A 239 -14.47 4.62 9.12
N ILE A 240 -13.45 4.81 8.28
CA ILE A 240 -12.09 4.34 8.55
C ILE A 240 -11.40 5.47 9.32
N HIS A 241 -10.95 5.17 10.52
CA HIS A 241 -10.19 6.09 11.34
C HIS A 241 -8.72 5.67 11.37
N PHE A 242 -7.84 6.63 11.12
CA PHE A 242 -6.40 6.47 11.22
C PHE A 242 -5.98 7.16 12.53
N ILE A 243 -5.45 6.39 13.48
CA ILE A 243 -5.09 6.89 14.81
C ILE A 243 -3.63 6.59 15.06
N THR A 244 -2.81 7.61 15.17
CA THR A 244 -1.40 7.47 15.54
C THR A 244 -1.32 7.23 17.05
N ILE A 245 -0.55 6.24 17.48
CA ILE A 245 -0.34 5.89 18.90
C ILE A 245 1.14 6.03 19.21
N LYS A 246 1.48 6.31 20.46
CA LYS A 246 2.85 6.43 20.96
C LYS A 246 3.48 5.09 21.31
#